data_AF-A0A6M1SUC5-F1
#
_entry.id   AF-A0A6M1SUC5-F1
#
_cell.length_a   1.000
_cell.length_b   1.000
_cell.length_c   1.000
_cell.angle_alpha   90.00
_cell.angle_beta   90.00
_cell.angle_gamma   90.00
#
_symmetry.space_group_name_H-M   'P 1'
#
loop_
_entity.id
_entity.type
_entity.pdbx_description
1 polymer ?
#
loop_
_entity_poly.entity_id
_entity_poly.type
_entity_poly.pdbx_seq_one_letter_code
_entity_poly.pdbx_strand_id
1 'polypeptide(L)'
;MGSADIVPGVSGGTMALIVGIYSRLIHAIKSFDTRFVKDLVTFRFSSALSGVHWRFMTVLLAGIFSAILFFTKIVPLQVYMFTDPELIYGLFFGLIVGSIVILLKALDSFGWWHAFYVLLGTLIGFWVVTLVPADTSESPLFVFLSGSIAICAMVLPGISGSYILLILRKYDYILSQVGKLGTVETAEGLLMILPFVLGAITGLALFTRLLSWLLDHYYVQTIAVLIGFLIGSLYVIWPYQDRSYEEFITETEVIEYTGERAMELRENPPETNLPTYRRLGEVVNPNATFDELKQIELVTVKKKLVKSDPFIPYYSKEGAGTEHFGHGLIGMLIGLVMVIGLDFLRKWN
;
A
#
# COMPACT_ATOMS: atom_id res chain seq x y z
N MET A 1 -6.33 -9.04 -2.80
CA MET A 1 -6.41 -7.57 -2.84
C MET A 1 -6.03 -6.99 -1.48
N GLY A 2 -6.79 -7.22 -0.40
CA GLY A 2 -6.48 -6.62 0.90
C GLY A 2 -5.09 -6.92 1.47
N SER A 3 -4.54 -8.12 1.24
CA SER A 3 -3.14 -8.43 1.62
C SER A 3 -2.10 -7.60 0.87
N ALA A 4 -2.36 -7.28 -0.41
CA ALA A 4 -1.48 -6.43 -1.20
C ALA A 4 -1.56 -4.97 -0.76
N ASP A 5 -2.75 -4.48 -0.40
CA ASP A 5 -2.93 -3.10 0.05
C ASP A 5 -2.18 -2.78 1.36
N ILE A 6 -1.76 -3.81 2.12
CA ILE A 6 -0.90 -3.66 3.31
C ILE A 6 0.56 -3.46 2.92
N VAL A 7 0.99 -4.02 1.78
CA VAL A 7 2.40 -3.99 1.36
C VAL A 7 2.66 -2.75 0.51
N PRO A 8 3.56 -1.86 0.95
CA PRO A 8 3.94 -0.68 0.19
C PRO A 8 4.45 -1.05 -1.21
N GLY A 9 3.98 -0.31 -2.21
CA GLY A 9 4.31 -0.53 -3.61
C GLY A 9 3.40 -1.51 -4.33
N VAL A 10 2.68 -2.39 -3.62
CA VAL A 10 1.74 -3.34 -4.24
C VAL A 10 0.31 -2.81 -4.13
N SER A 11 -0.38 -2.59 -5.26
CA SER A 11 -1.77 -2.12 -5.23
C SER A 11 -2.78 -3.28 -5.30
N GLY A 12 -3.95 -3.15 -4.67
CA GLY A 12 -5.07 -4.05 -4.86
C GLY A 12 -5.48 -4.17 -6.33
N GLY A 13 -5.36 -3.09 -7.11
CA GLY A 13 -5.55 -3.10 -8.57
C GLY A 13 -4.60 -4.07 -9.29
N THR A 14 -3.35 -4.18 -8.83
CA THR A 14 -2.39 -5.20 -9.28
C THR A 14 -2.97 -6.58 -9.06
N MET A 15 -3.36 -6.92 -7.83
CA MET A 15 -3.92 -8.23 -7.53
C MET A 15 -5.20 -8.54 -8.32
N ALA A 16 -6.04 -7.54 -8.56
CA ALA A 16 -7.23 -7.69 -9.38
C ALA A 16 -6.89 -8.05 -10.84
N LEU A 17 -5.79 -7.49 -11.38
CA LEU A 17 -5.30 -7.84 -12.71
C LEU A 17 -4.72 -9.25 -12.75
N ILE A 18 -3.93 -9.62 -11.74
CA ILE A 18 -3.33 -10.96 -11.60
C ILE A 18 -4.40 -12.05 -11.60
N VAL A 19 -5.44 -11.89 -10.77
CA VAL A 19 -6.51 -12.90 -10.65
C VAL A 19 -7.57 -12.79 -11.76
N GLY A 20 -7.38 -11.88 -12.72
CA GLY A 20 -8.26 -11.73 -13.89
C GLY A 20 -9.63 -11.10 -13.60
N ILE A 21 -9.82 -10.46 -12.44
CA ILE A 21 -11.08 -9.78 -12.09
C ILE A 21 -11.04 -8.27 -12.36
N TYR A 22 -9.95 -7.74 -12.92
CA TYR A 22 -9.74 -6.30 -13.09
C TYR A 22 -10.83 -5.61 -13.91
N SER A 23 -11.11 -6.07 -15.13
CA SER A 23 -12.19 -5.49 -15.95
C SER A 23 -13.53 -5.52 -15.21
N ARG A 24 -13.86 -6.65 -14.58
CA ARG A 24 -15.08 -6.79 -13.76
C ARG A 24 -15.11 -5.79 -12.60
N LEU A 25 -13.98 -5.56 -11.93
CA LEU A 25 -13.84 -4.54 -10.89
C LEU A 25 -14.11 -3.13 -11.43
N ILE A 26 -13.51 -2.77 -12.56
CA ILE A 26 -13.72 -1.44 -13.18
C ILE A 26 -15.19 -1.26 -13.57
N HIS A 27 -15.83 -2.26 -14.19
CA HIS A 27 -17.26 -2.20 -14.52
C HIS A 27 -18.15 -2.18 -13.27
N ALA A 28 -17.79 -2.91 -12.22
CA ALA A 28 -18.51 -2.88 -10.95
C ALA A 28 -18.46 -1.50 -10.30
N ILE A 29 -17.29 -0.84 -10.30
CA ILE A 29 -17.19 0.54 -9.79
C ILE A 29 -17.96 1.51 -10.69
N LYS A 30 -17.83 1.39 -12.02
CA LYS A 30 -18.56 2.21 -13.00
C LYS A 30 -20.08 2.11 -12.84
N SER A 31 -20.61 0.95 -12.40
CA SER A 31 -22.04 0.75 -12.21
C SER A 31 -22.65 1.63 -11.10
N PHE A 32 -21.82 2.18 -10.20
CA PHE A 32 -22.24 3.24 -9.29
C PHE A 32 -22.26 4.59 -10.03
N ASP A 33 -23.30 4.80 -10.83
CA ASP A 33 -23.45 5.96 -11.70
C ASP A 33 -24.47 6.98 -11.17
N THR A 34 -24.76 7.99 -12.00
CA THR A 34 -25.76 9.03 -11.67
C THR A 34 -27.16 8.45 -11.52
N ARG A 35 -27.48 7.33 -12.20
CA ARG A 35 -28.76 6.64 -12.04
C ARG A 35 -28.85 5.97 -10.69
N PHE A 36 -27.80 5.28 -10.25
CA PHE A 36 -27.73 4.72 -8.90
C PHE A 36 -27.98 5.79 -7.82
N VAL A 37 -27.29 6.93 -7.92
CA VAL A 37 -27.47 8.05 -6.98
C VAL A 37 -28.90 8.60 -7.02
N LYS A 38 -29.47 8.78 -8.21
CA LYS A 38 -30.86 9.25 -8.37
C LYS A 38 -31.86 8.27 -7.75
N ASP A 39 -31.70 6.98 -7.99
CA ASP A 39 -32.56 5.94 -7.43
C ASP A 39 -32.41 5.87 -5.90
N LEU A 40 -31.21 6.10 -5.35
CA LEU A 40 -30.96 6.18 -3.92
C LEU A 40 -31.66 7.39 -3.27
N VAL A 41 -31.50 8.59 -3.84
CA VAL A 41 -32.11 9.83 -3.32
C VAL A 41 -33.64 9.82 -3.46
N THR A 42 -34.18 9.10 -4.45
CA THR A 42 -35.63 8.90 -4.61
C THR A 42 -36.17 7.71 -3.80
N PHE A 43 -35.39 7.14 -2.88
CA PHE A 43 -35.73 6.02 -2.01
C PHE A 43 -36.14 4.73 -2.76
N ARG A 44 -35.72 4.57 -4.02
CA ARG A 44 -35.96 3.39 -4.86
C ARG A 44 -34.85 2.36 -4.69
N PHE A 45 -34.65 1.88 -3.47
CA PHE A 45 -33.53 0.98 -3.12
C PHE A 45 -33.46 -0.28 -3.97
N SER A 46 -34.60 -0.91 -4.27
CA SER A 46 -34.64 -2.13 -5.10
C SER A 46 -34.11 -1.85 -6.52
N SER A 47 -34.56 -0.75 -7.14
CA SER A 47 -34.08 -0.31 -8.45
C SER A 47 -32.60 0.05 -8.41
N ALA A 48 -32.17 0.80 -7.40
CA ALA A 48 -30.76 1.15 -7.20
C ALA A 48 -29.88 -0.11 -7.13
N LEU A 49 -30.22 -1.07 -6.26
CA LEU A 49 -29.45 -2.31 -6.07
C LEU A 49 -29.44 -3.21 -7.31
N SER A 50 -30.54 -3.26 -8.08
CA SER A 50 -30.60 -4.06 -9.31
C SER A 50 -29.67 -3.53 -10.42
N GLY A 51 -29.34 -2.24 -10.41
CA GLY A 51 -28.47 -1.60 -11.40
C GLY A 51 -26.96 -1.74 -11.14
N VAL A 52 -26.56 -2.29 -9.99
CA VAL A 52 -25.16 -2.35 -9.54
C VAL A 52 -24.69 -3.78 -9.34
N HIS A 53 -23.39 -4.00 -9.53
CA HIS A 53 -22.74 -5.28 -9.20
C HIS A 53 -22.52 -5.46 -7.69
N TRP A 54 -23.53 -5.19 -6.86
CA TRP A 54 -23.39 -5.12 -5.41
C TRP A 54 -22.91 -6.43 -4.80
N ARG A 55 -23.35 -7.60 -5.29
CA ARG A 55 -22.90 -8.92 -4.79
C ARG A 55 -21.39 -9.13 -4.96
N PHE A 56 -20.85 -8.71 -6.11
CA PHE A 56 -19.42 -8.78 -6.35
C PHE A 56 -18.67 -7.83 -5.42
N MET A 57 -19.18 -6.60 -5.29
CA MET A 57 -18.56 -5.59 -4.44
C MET A 57 -18.58 -5.98 -2.96
N THR A 58 -19.69 -6.53 -2.45
CA THR A 58 -19.78 -6.95 -1.05
C THR A 58 -18.84 -8.11 -0.73
N VAL A 59 -18.77 -9.14 -1.59
CA VAL A 59 -17.82 -10.25 -1.42
C VAL A 59 -16.39 -9.74 -1.49
N LEU A 60 -16.08 -8.85 -2.44
CA LEU A 60 -14.74 -8.30 -2.59
C LEU A 60 -14.33 -7.46 -1.37
N LEU A 61 -15.18 -6.52 -0.96
CA LEU A 61 -14.92 -5.67 0.20
C LEU A 61 -14.80 -6.51 1.47
N ALA A 62 -15.69 -7.48 1.70
CA ALA A 62 -15.60 -8.40 2.83
C ALA A 62 -14.27 -9.16 2.84
N GLY A 63 -13.80 -9.62 1.68
CA GLY A 63 -12.49 -10.25 1.53
C GLY A 63 -11.32 -9.31 1.81
N ILE A 64 -11.38 -8.06 1.34
CA ILE A 64 -10.36 -7.03 1.63
C ILE A 64 -10.31 -6.75 3.14
N PHE A 65 -11.44 -6.47 3.78
CA PHE A 65 -11.51 -6.22 5.22
C PHE A 65 -11.02 -7.42 6.04
N SER A 66 -11.45 -8.63 5.69
CA SER A 66 -11.02 -9.85 6.36
C SER A 66 -9.50 -10.07 6.24
N ALA A 67 -8.93 -9.83 5.05
CA ALA A 67 -7.50 -9.91 4.83
C ALA A 67 -6.74 -8.86 5.65
N ILE A 68 -7.21 -7.61 5.69
CA ILE A 68 -6.60 -6.55 6.51
C ILE A 68 -6.59 -6.96 7.99
N LEU A 69 -7.72 -7.42 8.53
CA LEU A 69 -7.79 -7.88 9.92
C LEU A 69 -6.85 -9.06 10.19
N PHE A 70 -6.86 -10.07 9.32
CA PHE A 70 -6.00 -11.25 9.44
C PHE A 70 -4.51 -10.89 9.43
N PHE A 71 -4.07 -10.10 8.45
CA PHE A 71 -2.67 -9.71 8.27
C PHE A 71 -2.21 -8.57 9.20
N THR A 72 -3.13 -7.97 9.96
CA THR A 72 -2.78 -7.00 11.00
C THR A 72 -2.73 -7.65 12.39
N LYS A 73 -3.59 -8.65 12.67
CA LYS A 73 -3.77 -9.22 14.01
C LYS A 73 -3.24 -10.64 14.19
N ILE A 74 -3.30 -11.48 13.17
CA ILE A 74 -2.94 -12.91 13.26
C ILE A 74 -1.55 -13.16 12.67
N VAL A 75 -1.32 -12.67 11.45
CA VAL A 75 -0.03 -12.77 10.76
C VAL A 75 0.42 -11.35 10.45
N PRO A 76 1.04 -10.63 11.41
CA PRO A 76 1.30 -9.21 11.31
C PRO A 76 2.34 -8.93 10.20
N LEU A 77 1.87 -8.76 8.97
CA LEU A 77 2.70 -8.61 7.78
C LEU A 77 3.64 -7.40 7.90
N GLN A 78 3.14 -6.35 8.54
CA GLN A 78 3.87 -5.15 8.91
C GLN A 78 5.10 -5.41 9.82
N VAL A 79 5.09 -6.48 10.62
CA VAL A 79 6.26 -6.89 11.43
C VAL A 79 7.23 -7.67 10.56
N TYR A 80 6.74 -8.62 9.76
CA TYR A 80 7.59 -9.39 8.84
C TYR A 80 8.28 -8.54 7.77
N MET A 81 7.69 -7.41 7.40
CA MET A 81 8.36 -6.46 6.51
C MET A 81 9.53 -5.71 7.17
N PHE A 82 9.67 -5.78 8.50
CA PHE A 82 10.83 -5.25 9.22
C PHE A 82 11.81 -6.35 9.60
N THR A 83 11.32 -7.54 9.96
CA THR A 83 12.18 -8.67 10.36
C THR A 83 12.76 -9.43 9.16
N ASP A 84 11.94 -9.66 8.12
CA ASP A 84 12.27 -10.46 6.94
C ASP A 84 11.83 -9.76 5.63
N PRO A 85 12.26 -8.51 5.38
CA PRO A 85 11.80 -7.74 4.23
C PRO A 85 12.11 -8.43 2.90
N GLU A 86 13.29 -9.02 2.74
CA GLU A 86 13.71 -9.66 1.49
C GLU A 86 12.72 -10.76 1.09
N LEU A 87 12.24 -11.57 2.04
CA LEU A 87 11.28 -12.64 1.79
C LEU A 87 9.93 -12.08 1.34
N ILE A 88 9.40 -11.08 2.06
CA ILE A 88 8.08 -10.51 1.78
C ILE A 88 8.10 -9.76 0.45
N TYR A 89 9.04 -8.84 0.25
CA TYR A 89 9.16 -8.11 -1.02
C TYR A 89 9.50 -9.05 -2.16
N GLY A 90 10.32 -10.09 -1.93
CA GLY A 90 10.59 -11.15 -2.88
C GLY A 90 9.32 -11.88 -3.32
N LEU A 91 8.46 -12.27 -2.39
CA LEU A 91 7.16 -12.89 -2.68
C LEU A 91 6.32 -12.04 -3.64
N PHE A 92 6.13 -10.76 -3.33
CA PHE A 92 5.34 -9.87 -4.18
C PHE A 92 6.02 -9.56 -5.51
N PHE A 93 7.34 -9.46 -5.54
CA PHE A 93 8.12 -9.32 -6.77
C PHE A 93 7.89 -10.52 -7.69
N GLY A 94 8.00 -11.74 -7.16
CA GLY A 94 7.73 -12.99 -7.87
C GLY A 94 6.29 -13.06 -8.40
N LEU A 95 5.31 -12.66 -7.59
CA LEU A 95 3.91 -12.57 -8.01
C LEU A 95 3.75 -11.61 -9.21
N ILE A 96 4.35 -10.42 -9.15
CA ILE A 96 4.23 -9.43 -10.23
C ILE A 96 4.94 -9.91 -11.50
N VAL A 97 6.16 -10.44 -11.39
CA VAL A 97 6.91 -10.99 -12.54
C VAL A 97 6.14 -12.13 -13.20
N GLY A 98 5.65 -13.10 -12.43
CA GLY A 98 4.84 -14.19 -12.96
C GLY A 98 3.60 -13.68 -13.70
N SER A 99 2.97 -12.66 -13.15
CA SER A 99 1.79 -12.03 -13.75
C SER A 99 2.10 -11.28 -15.03
N ILE A 100 3.22 -10.55 -15.09
CA ILE A 100 3.70 -9.90 -16.33
C ILE A 100 3.87 -10.96 -17.42
N VAL A 101 4.51 -12.09 -17.11
CA VAL A 101 4.71 -13.18 -18.07
C VAL A 101 3.39 -13.75 -18.57
N ILE A 102 2.43 -14.01 -17.68
CA ILE A 102 1.11 -14.55 -18.05
C ILE A 102 0.31 -13.54 -18.88
N LEU A 103 0.29 -12.27 -18.48
CA LEU A 103 -0.44 -11.22 -19.18
C LEU A 103 0.15 -10.96 -20.57
N LEU A 104 1.48 -10.97 -20.71
CA LEU A 104 2.14 -10.85 -22.02
C LEU A 104 1.81 -12.03 -22.93
N LYS A 105 1.74 -13.25 -22.39
CA LYS A 105 1.34 -14.45 -23.16
C LYS A 105 -0.14 -14.43 -23.58
N ALA A 106 -0.98 -13.72 -22.84
CA ALA A 106 -2.40 -13.56 -23.16
C ALA A 106 -2.66 -12.51 -24.25
N LEU A 107 -1.66 -11.69 -24.63
CA LEU A 107 -1.77 -10.79 -25.77
C LEU A 107 -1.50 -11.57 -27.06
N ASP A 108 -2.55 -11.81 -27.85
CA ASP A 108 -2.44 -12.46 -29.15
C ASP A 108 -1.47 -11.68 -30.08
N SER A 109 -0.39 -12.33 -30.50
CA SER A 109 0.66 -11.80 -31.38
C SER A 109 1.36 -10.50 -30.88
N PHE A 110 2.43 -10.67 -30.11
CA PHE A 110 3.26 -9.57 -29.61
C PHE A 110 4.05 -8.87 -30.74
N GLY A 111 3.39 -7.96 -31.46
CA GLY A 111 4.03 -7.06 -32.44
C GLY A 111 4.76 -5.86 -31.82
N TRP A 112 5.53 -5.13 -32.63
CA TRP A 112 6.31 -3.95 -32.20
C TRP A 112 5.48 -2.85 -31.53
N TRP A 113 4.22 -2.66 -31.94
CA TRP A 113 3.31 -1.70 -31.31
C TRP A 113 2.97 -2.06 -29.86
N HIS A 114 2.86 -3.35 -29.53
CA HIS A 114 2.65 -3.79 -28.14
C HIS A 114 3.89 -3.49 -27.28
N ALA A 115 5.08 -3.76 -27.82
CA ALA A 115 6.34 -3.42 -27.17
C ALA A 115 6.44 -1.90 -26.90
N PHE A 116 5.99 -1.07 -27.84
CA PHE A 116 5.91 0.38 -27.65
C PHE A 116 4.99 0.77 -26.49
N TYR A 117 3.77 0.22 -26.40
CA TYR A 117 2.85 0.53 -25.29
C TYR A 117 3.36 0.02 -23.94
N VAL A 118 3.98 -1.16 -23.90
CA VAL A 118 4.64 -1.69 -22.69
C VAL A 118 5.78 -0.77 -22.26
N LEU A 119 6.63 -0.34 -23.19
CA LEU A 119 7.73 0.58 -22.90
C LEU A 119 7.20 1.92 -22.40
N LEU A 120 6.20 2.49 -23.06
CA LEU A 120 5.57 3.74 -22.65
C LEU A 120 5.00 3.63 -21.23
N GLY A 121 4.24 2.56 -20.95
CA GLY A 121 3.72 2.28 -19.62
C GLY A 121 4.85 2.11 -18.60
N THR A 122 5.93 1.40 -18.95
CA THR A 122 7.09 1.21 -18.07
C THR A 122 7.76 2.53 -17.71
N LEU A 123 7.99 3.41 -18.70
CA LEU A 123 8.59 4.72 -18.48
C LEU A 123 7.71 5.61 -17.62
N ILE A 124 6.40 5.66 -17.87
CA ILE A 124 5.46 6.43 -17.06
C ILE A 124 5.38 5.86 -15.64
N GLY A 125 5.23 4.55 -15.50
CA GLY A 125 5.18 3.87 -14.20
C GLY A 125 6.44 4.13 -13.39
N PHE A 126 7.61 3.91 -14.01
CA PHE A 126 8.91 4.18 -13.41
C PHE A 126 9.07 5.65 -12.99
N TRP A 127 8.68 6.58 -13.87
CA TRP A 127 8.69 8.01 -13.56
C TRP A 127 7.81 8.32 -12.34
N VAL A 128 6.56 7.85 -12.33
CA VAL A 128 5.64 8.06 -11.21
C VAL A 128 6.20 7.52 -9.90
N VAL A 129 6.80 6.32 -9.89
CA VAL A 129 7.33 5.68 -8.68
C VAL A 129 8.68 6.23 -8.21
N THR A 130 9.31 7.11 -8.98
CA THR A 130 10.58 7.78 -8.62
C THR A 130 10.42 9.27 -8.39
N LEU A 131 9.18 9.79 -8.45
CA LEU A 131 8.90 11.18 -8.12
C LEU A 131 9.30 11.48 -6.67
N VAL A 132 10.04 12.57 -6.50
CA VAL A 132 10.44 13.06 -5.18
C VAL A 132 9.27 13.82 -4.55
N PRO A 133 9.02 13.70 -3.24
CA PRO A 133 8.00 14.47 -2.56
C PRO A 133 8.18 15.98 -2.74
N ALA A 134 7.12 16.66 -3.17
CA ALA A 134 7.10 18.10 -3.41
C ALA A 134 6.31 18.83 -2.32
N ASP A 135 6.73 20.05 -1.97
CA ASP A 135 5.91 20.95 -1.16
C ASP A 135 4.71 21.43 -1.97
N THR A 136 3.52 21.18 -1.44
CA THR A 136 2.27 21.48 -2.12
C THR A 136 1.30 22.27 -1.26
N SER A 137 0.52 23.13 -1.90
CA SER A 137 -0.50 23.95 -1.24
C SER A 137 -1.52 23.10 -0.48
N GLU A 138 -1.93 23.53 0.71
CA GLU A 138 -3.06 22.95 1.46
C GLU A 138 -4.42 23.59 1.11
N SER A 139 -4.48 24.37 0.03
CA SER A 139 -5.74 24.94 -0.44
C SER A 139 -6.78 23.84 -0.72
N PRO A 140 -8.08 24.07 -0.44
CA PRO A 140 -9.13 23.07 -0.65
C PRO A 140 -9.15 22.50 -2.07
N LEU A 141 -8.86 23.32 -3.08
CA LEU A 141 -8.78 22.89 -4.48
C LEU A 141 -7.61 21.91 -4.71
N PHE A 142 -6.44 22.18 -4.14
CA PHE A 142 -5.29 21.29 -4.26
C PHE A 142 -5.55 19.96 -3.53
N VAL A 143 -6.18 20.01 -2.35
CA VAL A 143 -6.59 18.83 -1.59
C VAL A 143 -7.61 17.98 -2.38
N PHE A 144 -8.57 18.63 -3.04
CA PHE A 144 -9.50 17.97 -3.97
C PHE A 144 -8.77 17.27 -5.13
N LEU A 145 -7.86 17.97 -5.82
CA LEU A 145 -7.08 17.38 -6.91
C LEU A 145 -6.20 16.22 -6.42
N SER A 146 -5.62 16.34 -5.24
CA SER A 146 -4.81 15.30 -4.62
C SER A 146 -5.63 14.03 -4.37
N GLY A 147 -6.84 14.15 -3.81
CA GLY A 147 -7.75 13.01 -3.64
C GLY A 147 -8.15 12.37 -4.97
N SER A 148 -8.42 13.21 -5.98
CA SER A 148 -8.78 12.77 -7.34
C SER A 148 -7.65 11.99 -8.02
N ILE A 149 -6.40 12.46 -7.95
CA ILE A 149 -5.25 11.76 -8.55
C ILE A 149 -4.91 10.49 -7.76
N ALA A 150 -4.89 10.57 -6.42
CA ALA A 150 -4.54 9.44 -5.56
C ALA A 150 -5.49 8.25 -5.74
N ILE A 151 -6.80 8.48 -5.87
CA ILE A 151 -7.74 7.39 -6.09
C ILE A 151 -7.61 6.79 -7.51
N CYS A 152 -7.27 7.61 -8.52
CA CYS A 152 -7.01 7.10 -9.88
C CYS A 152 -5.79 6.17 -9.86
N ALA A 153 -4.74 6.59 -9.17
CA ALA A 153 -3.55 5.78 -8.97
C ALA A 153 -3.86 4.48 -8.22
N MET A 154 -4.70 4.51 -7.17
CA MET A 154 -5.10 3.31 -6.43
C MET A 154 -5.84 2.27 -7.29
N VAL A 155 -6.56 2.71 -8.33
CA VAL A 155 -7.23 1.82 -9.29
C VAL A 155 -6.26 1.24 -10.31
N LEU A 156 -5.15 1.93 -10.61
CA LEU A 156 -4.15 1.46 -11.55
C LEU A 156 -3.27 0.35 -10.95
N PRO A 157 -2.97 -0.70 -11.72
CA PRO A 157 -2.00 -1.72 -11.33
C PRO A 157 -0.58 -1.12 -11.32
N GLY A 158 0.23 -1.53 -10.35
CA GLY A 158 1.62 -1.07 -10.18
C GLY A 158 1.78 0.33 -9.59
N ILE A 159 0.70 1.09 -9.37
CA ILE A 159 0.77 2.43 -8.77
C ILE A 159 -0.04 2.45 -7.48
N SER A 160 0.55 2.92 -6.38
CA SER A 160 -0.13 3.02 -5.08
C SER A 160 -0.68 4.43 -4.86
N GLY A 161 -1.97 4.55 -4.51
CA GLY A 161 -2.59 5.84 -4.17
C GLY A 161 -2.01 6.49 -2.92
N SER A 162 -1.64 5.69 -1.91
CA SER A 162 -0.98 6.20 -0.70
C SER A 162 0.42 6.75 -1.02
N TYR A 163 1.13 6.14 -1.97
CA TYR A 163 2.42 6.64 -2.45
C TYR A 163 2.28 7.98 -3.18
N ILE A 164 1.26 8.15 -4.02
CA ILE A 164 0.96 9.46 -4.62
C ILE A 164 0.69 10.52 -3.55
N LEU A 165 -0.01 10.20 -2.46
CA LEU A 165 -0.24 11.14 -1.37
C LEU A 165 1.03 11.51 -0.61
N LEU A 166 2.00 10.60 -0.50
CA LEU A 166 3.32 10.90 0.06
C LEU A 166 4.11 11.84 -0.85
N ILE A 167 4.09 11.60 -2.18
CA ILE A 167 4.72 12.50 -3.15
C ILE A 167 4.12 13.90 -3.09
N LEU A 168 2.80 13.99 -2.96
CA LEU A 168 2.10 15.27 -2.86
C LEU A 168 2.20 15.90 -1.45
N ARG A 169 2.90 15.29 -0.48
CA ARG A 169 2.95 15.71 0.94
C ARG A 169 1.55 15.92 1.55
N LYS A 170 0.55 15.18 1.09
CA LYS A 170 -0.83 15.20 1.63
C LYS A 170 -1.14 14.02 2.53
N TYR A 171 -0.29 13.01 2.59
CA TYR A 171 -0.51 11.85 3.45
C TYR A 171 -0.67 12.25 4.92
N ASP A 172 0.29 13.00 5.49
CA ASP A 172 0.25 13.42 6.89
C ASP A 172 -0.89 14.42 7.14
N TYR A 173 -1.14 15.35 6.21
CA TYR A 173 -2.30 16.26 6.25
C TYR A 173 -3.61 15.47 6.39
N ILE A 174 -3.86 14.49 5.51
CA ILE A 174 -5.08 13.68 5.54
C ILE A 174 -5.16 12.85 6.82
N LEU A 175 -4.06 12.21 7.24
CA LEU A 175 -4.02 11.41 8.46
C LEU A 175 -4.32 12.26 9.71
N SER A 176 -3.80 13.48 9.77
CA SER A 176 -4.08 14.41 10.88
C SER A 176 -5.57 14.77 10.96
N GLN A 177 -6.25 15.01 9.82
CA GLN A 177 -7.68 15.30 9.82
C GLN A 177 -8.53 14.07 10.19
N VAL A 178 -8.12 12.88 9.75
CA VAL A 178 -8.75 11.62 10.18
C VAL A 178 -8.55 11.37 11.67
N GLY A 179 -7.37 11.69 12.22
CA GLY A 179 -7.05 11.54 13.63
C GLY A 179 -7.90 12.43 14.56
N LYS A 180 -8.44 13.54 14.04
CA LYS A 180 -9.38 14.40 14.78
C LYS A 180 -10.77 13.78 14.95
N LEU A 181 -11.11 12.74 14.17
CA LEU A 181 -12.43 12.09 14.24
C LEU A 181 -12.61 11.39 15.59
N GLY A 182 -13.74 11.66 16.27
CA GLY A 182 -14.01 11.14 17.61
C GLY A 182 -13.53 12.06 18.74
N THR A 183 -12.92 13.21 18.42
CA THR A 183 -12.50 14.24 19.38
C THR A 183 -13.41 15.48 19.31
N VAL A 184 -13.16 16.48 20.16
CA VAL A 184 -13.85 17.79 20.12
C VAL A 184 -13.66 18.53 18.78
N GLU A 185 -12.60 18.22 18.02
CA GLU A 185 -12.27 18.84 16.73
C GLU A 185 -12.88 18.10 15.52
N THR A 186 -13.76 17.11 15.76
CA THR A 186 -14.31 16.25 14.69
C THR A 186 -14.95 17.06 13.56
N ALA A 187 -15.70 18.13 13.88
CA ALA A 187 -16.38 18.94 12.87
C ALA A 187 -15.39 19.66 11.94
N GLU A 188 -14.30 20.17 12.50
CA GLU A 188 -13.26 20.85 11.72
C GLU A 188 -12.49 19.85 10.85
N GLY A 189 -12.11 18.70 11.41
CA GLY A 189 -11.47 17.63 10.65
C GLY A 189 -12.32 17.15 9.46
N LEU A 190 -13.64 17.00 9.66
CA LEU A 190 -14.58 16.65 8.60
C LEU A 190 -14.66 17.72 7.50
N LEU A 191 -14.68 19.00 7.87
CA LEU A 191 -14.70 20.10 6.89
C LEU A 191 -13.41 20.15 6.06
N MET A 192 -12.26 19.90 6.70
CA MET A 192 -10.96 19.92 6.01
C MET A 192 -10.72 18.69 5.11
N ILE A 193 -11.26 17.53 5.47
CA ILE A 193 -11.15 16.32 4.64
C ILE A 193 -12.20 16.25 3.53
N LEU A 194 -13.28 17.03 3.63
CA LEU A 194 -14.37 17.00 2.65
C LEU A 194 -13.90 17.25 1.20
N PRO A 195 -13.05 18.26 0.89
CA PRO A 195 -12.53 18.44 -0.47
C PRO A 195 -11.79 17.20 -0.99
N PHE A 196 -11.02 16.53 -0.13
CA PHE A 196 -10.31 15.30 -0.49
C PHE A 196 -11.28 14.18 -0.86
N VAL A 197 -12.31 13.96 -0.04
CA VAL A 197 -13.33 12.92 -0.28
C VAL A 197 -14.11 13.21 -1.57
N LEU A 198 -14.53 14.46 -1.78
CA LEU A 198 -15.19 14.87 -3.02
C LEU A 198 -14.28 14.67 -4.24
N GLY A 199 -13.00 15.00 -4.09
CA GLY A 199 -11.96 14.76 -5.09
C GLY A 199 -11.84 13.28 -5.43
N ALA A 200 -11.72 12.42 -4.43
CA ALA A 200 -11.64 10.97 -4.60
C ALA A 200 -12.91 10.39 -5.26
N ILE A 201 -14.11 10.82 -4.86
CA ILE A 201 -15.35 10.37 -5.51
C ILE A 201 -15.37 10.81 -6.98
N THR A 202 -15.04 12.07 -7.26
CA THR A 202 -15.04 12.62 -8.63
C THR A 202 -14.00 11.94 -9.51
N GLY A 203 -12.77 11.80 -9.01
CA GLY A 203 -11.67 11.15 -9.71
C GLY A 203 -11.99 9.69 -10.02
N LEU A 204 -12.46 8.93 -9.03
CA LEU A 204 -12.85 7.53 -9.22
C LEU A 204 -13.96 7.40 -10.27
N ALA A 205 -14.99 8.26 -10.20
CA ALA A 205 -16.11 8.23 -11.13
C ALA A 205 -15.68 8.55 -12.58
N LEU A 206 -14.86 9.57 -12.79
CA LEU A 206 -14.37 9.96 -14.12
C LEU A 206 -13.39 8.92 -14.67
N PHE A 207 -12.44 8.50 -13.84
CA PHE A 207 -11.37 7.60 -14.26
C PHE A 207 -11.85 6.19 -14.55
N THR A 208 -12.76 5.64 -13.76
CA THR A 208 -13.34 4.31 -14.03
C THR A 208 -14.15 4.29 -15.32
N ARG A 209 -14.80 5.40 -15.69
CA ARG A 209 -15.48 5.55 -17.00
C ARG A 209 -14.49 5.59 -18.14
N LEU A 210 -13.43 6.40 -18.02
CA LEU A 210 -12.35 6.47 -19.00
C LEU A 210 -11.69 5.10 -19.19
N LEU A 211 -11.30 4.46 -18.10
CA LEU A 211 -10.62 3.18 -18.11
C LEU A 211 -11.52 2.05 -18.62
N SER A 212 -12.81 2.04 -18.27
CA SER A 212 -13.77 1.12 -18.88
C SER A 212 -13.84 1.33 -20.38
N TRP A 213 -13.96 2.58 -20.85
CA TRP A 213 -14.00 2.85 -22.29
C TRP A 213 -12.73 2.39 -23.01
N LEU A 214 -11.56 2.61 -22.41
CA LEU A 214 -10.27 2.13 -22.90
C LEU A 214 -10.21 0.59 -22.96
N LEU A 215 -10.67 -0.09 -21.91
CA LEU A 215 -10.74 -1.55 -21.89
C LEU A 215 -11.75 -2.10 -22.91
N ASP A 216 -12.84 -1.40 -23.17
CA ASP A 216 -13.89 -1.84 -24.10
C ASP A 216 -13.48 -1.65 -25.58
N HIS A 217 -12.72 -0.59 -25.91
CA HIS A 217 -12.38 -0.22 -27.30
C HIS A 217 -10.91 -0.45 -27.68
N TYR A 218 -10.01 -0.39 -26.71
CA TYR A 218 -8.55 -0.49 -26.89
C TYR A 218 -7.95 -1.49 -25.90
N TYR A 219 -8.60 -2.64 -25.75
CA TYR A 219 -8.27 -3.64 -24.73
C TYR A 219 -6.78 -4.00 -24.73
N VAL A 220 -6.25 -4.40 -25.88
CA VAL A 220 -4.88 -4.88 -26.04
C VAL A 220 -3.86 -3.78 -25.71
N GLN A 221 -4.08 -2.55 -26.20
CA GLN A 221 -3.22 -1.40 -25.93
C GLN A 221 -3.26 -1.01 -24.45
N THR A 222 -4.46 -1.02 -23.85
CA THR A 222 -4.66 -0.71 -22.44
C THR A 222 -3.95 -1.72 -21.55
N ILE A 223 -4.15 -3.02 -21.79
CA ILE A 223 -3.46 -4.08 -21.06
C ILE A 223 -1.94 -3.97 -21.24
N ALA A 224 -1.43 -3.67 -22.44
CA ALA A 224 0.00 -3.47 -22.67
C ALA A 224 0.58 -2.31 -21.83
N VAL A 225 -0.11 -1.17 -21.73
CA VAL A 225 0.30 -0.06 -20.86
C VAL A 225 0.25 -0.46 -19.37
N LEU A 226 -0.79 -1.18 -18.95
CA LEU A 226 -0.93 -1.65 -17.56
C LEU A 226 0.18 -2.65 -17.19
N ILE A 227 0.58 -3.54 -18.11
CA ILE A 227 1.76 -4.40 -17.96
C ILE A 227 3.01 -3.54 -17.79
N GLY A 228 3.15 -2.48 -18.59
CA GLY A 228 4.22 -1.50 -18.42
C GLY A 228 4.26 -0.90 -17.02
N PHE A 229 3.12 -0.47 -16.46
CA PHE A 229 3.07 0.03 -15.07
C PHE A 229 3.55 -1.01 -14.05
N LEU A 230 3.19 -2.28 -14.23
CA LEU A 230 3.70 -3.37 -13.39
C LEU A 230 5.22 -3.50 -13.47
N ILE A 231 5.80 -3.44 -14.67
CA ILE A 231 7.26 -3.50 -14.88
C ILE A 231 7.93 -2.30 -14.19
N GLY A 232 7.39 -1.09 -14.37
CA GLY A 232 7.90 0.11 -13.69
C GLY A 232 7.88 -0.02 -12.16
N SER A 233 6.82 -0.62 -11.60
CA SER A 233 6.68 -0.81 -10.16
C SER A 233 7.63 -1.83 -9.54
N LEU A 234 8.24 -2.71 -10.35
CA LEU A 234 9.23 -3.69 -9.88
C LEU A 234 10.43 -3.01 -9.18
N TYR A 235 10.74 -1.76 -9.54
CA TYR A 235 11.75 -0.96 -8.88
C TYR A 235 11.47 -0.77 -7.38
N VAL A 236 10.22 -0.45 -7.02
CA VAL A 236 9.80 -0.19 -5.63
C VAL A 236 9.66 -1.47 -4.82
N ILE A 237 9.36 -2.59 -5.46
CA ILE A 237 9.12 -3.88 -4.79
C ILE A 237 10.37 -4.78 -4.85
N TRP A 238 11.48 -4.28 -5.39
CA TRP A 238 12.73 -5.02 -5.41
C TRP A 238 13.10 -5.49 -3.99
N PRO A 239 13.38 -6.79 -3.77
CA PRO A 239 13.56 -7.34 -2.42
C PRO A 239 14.73 -6.72 -1.66
N TYR A 240 15.81 -6.39 -2.36
CA TYR A 240 17.06 -5.92 -1.77
C TYR A 240 17.14 -4.40 -1.79
N GLN A 241 16.77 -3.78 -0.67
CA GLN A 241 16.76 -2.33 -0.53
C GLN A 241 17.48 -1.90 0.74
N ASP A 242 18.23 -0.81 0.63
CA ASP A 242 18.80 -0.13 1.77
C ASP A 242 17.73 0.78 2.38
N ARG A 243 17.21 0.39 3.54
CA ARG A 243 16.07 1.04 4.20
C ARG A 243 16.55 1.89 5.35
N SER A 244 16.30 3.19 5.28
CA SER A 244 16.53 4.09 6.41
C SER A 244 15.23 4.38 7.14
N TYR A 245 15.28 4.30 8.47
CA TYR A 245 14.14 4.53 9.35
C TYR A 245 14.41 5.71 10.26
N GLU A 246 13.42 6.57 10.43
CA GLU A 246 13.39 7.57 11.50
C GLU A 246 12.61 7.00 12.69
N GLU A 247 13.13 7.27 13.88
CA GLU A 247 12.53 6.85 15.15
C GLU A 247 11.73 7.99 15.76
N PHE A 248 10.46 7.73 16.06
CA PHE A 248 9.55 8.67 16.69
C PHE A 248 9.13 8.14 18.06
N ILE A 249 9.25 8.98 19.08
CA ILE A 249 8.69 8.68 20.40
C ILE A 249 7.19 8.92 20.33
N THR A 250 6.41 7.86 20.54
CA THR A 250 4.94 7.92 20.46
C THR A 250 4.31 8.07 21.83
N GLU A 251 4.94 7.51 22.87
CA GLU A 251 4.43 7.51 24.24
C GLU A 251 5.61 7.48 25.20
N THR A 252 5.54 8.28 26.27
CA THR A 252 6.49 8.27 27.38
C THR A 252 5.70 8.02 28.65
N GLU A 253 5.91 6.86 29.26
CA GLU A 253 5.39 6.51 30.58
C GLU A 253 6.49 6.69 31.62
N VAL A 254 6.13 7.08 32.85
CA VAL A 254 7.10 7.10 33.97
C VAL A 254 6.86 5.88 34.82
N ILE A 255 7.89 5.04 34.97
CA ILE A 255 7.83 3.81 35.76
C ILE A 255 8.88 3.83 36.88
N GLU A 256 8.68 3.00 37.88
CA GLU A 256 9.67 2.82 38.96
C GLU A 256 10.97 2.23 38.41
N TYR A 257 12.11 2.77 38.83
CA TYR A 257 13.43 2.36 38.36
C TYR A 257 13.76 0.91 38.71
N THR A 258 13.21 0.42 39.83
CA THR A 258 13.32 -0.96 40.32
C THR A 258 12.07 -1.80 40.01
N GLY A 259 11.14 -1.29 39.21
CA GLY A 259 9.96 -2.06 38.82
C GLY A 259 10.33 -3.24 37.91
N GLU A 260 9.55 -4.32 37.97
CA GLU A 260 9.76 -5.56 37.20
C GLU A 260 9.99 -5.27 35.71
N ARG A 261 9.16 -4.41 35.10
CA ARG A 261 9.28 -3.97 33.70
C ARG A 261 10.59 -3.24 33.38
N ALA A 262 11.08 -2.42 34.32
CA ALA A 262 12.32 -1.67 34.14
C ALA A 262 13.54 -2.57 34.26
N MET A 263 13.49 -3.56 35.16
CA MET A 263 14.53 -4.57 35.30
C MET A 263 14.57 -5.49 34.06
N GLU A 264 13.41 -5.97 33.61
CA GLU A 264 13.30 -6.84 32.43
C GLU A 264 13.92 -6.20 31.17
N LEU A 265 13.59 -4.94 30.88
CA LEU A 265 14.14 -4.22 29.72
C LEU A 265 15.63 -3.85 29.88
N ARG A 266 16.16 -3.86 31.10
CA ARG A 266 17.57 -3.60 31.37
C ARG A 266 18.42 -4.86 31.22
N GLU A 267 17.87 -6.00 31.62
CA GLU A 267 18.50 -7.32 31.45
C GLU A 267 18.37 -7.84 30.02
N ASN A 268 17.21 -7.61 29.39
CA ASN A 268 16.91 -8.00 28.01
C ASN A 268 16.56 -6.76 27.18
N PRO A 269 17.56 -6.14 26.51
CA PRO A 269 17.31 -5.00 25.66
C PRO A 269 16.27 -5.33 24.58
N PRO A 270 15.35 -4.40 24.27
CA PRO A 270 14.28 -4.64 23.31
C PRO A 270 14.82 -4.92 21.91
N GLU A 271 14.16 -5.82 21.19
CA GLU A 271 14.41 -6.10 19.78
C GLU A 271 14.15 -4.85 18.93
N THR A 272 15.23 -4.19 18.49
CA THR A 272 15.15 -2.95 17.70
C THR A 272 14.77 -3.16 16.24
N ASN A 273 14.69 -4.41 15.77
CA ASN A 273 14.24 -4.77 14.42
C ASN A 273 12.70 -4.81 14.29
N LEU A 274 11.95 -4.47 15.34
CA LEU A 274 10.50 -4.37 15.30
C LEU A 274 10.03 -2.97 14.84
N PRO A 275 8.84 -2.85 14.21
CA PRO A 275 8.28 -1.57 13.79
C PRO A 275 7.97 -0.63 14.97
N THR A 276 7.67 -1.21 16.14
CA THR A 276 7.47 -0.50 17.40
C THR A 276 8.12 -1.31 18.51
N TYR A 277 8.90 -0.67 19.38
CA TYR A 277 9.51 -1.29 20.55
C TYR A 277 9.57 -0.30 21.72
N ARG A 278 9.71 -0.82 22.93
CA ARG A 278 9.80 -0.02 24.15
C ARG A 278 11.21 -0.06 24.69
N ARG A 279 11.78 1.09 25.03
CA ARG A 279 13.11 1.19 25.65
C ARG A 279 13.08 2.10 26.85
N LEU A 280 14.04 1.93 27.75
CA LEU A 280 14.26 2.84 28.86
C LEU A 280 14.80 4.18 28.32
N GLY A 281 14.22 5.28 28.79
CA GLY A 281 14.62 6.65 28.52
C GLY A 281 15.45 7.23 29.67
N GLU A 282 15.27 8.53 29.95
CA GLU A 282 16.03 9.20 31.00
C GLU A 282 15.48 8.89 32.40
N VAL A 283 16.36 8.96 33.41
CA VAL A 283 15.93 8.88 34.81
C VAL A 283 15.34 10.24 35.18
N VAL A 284 14.06 10.25 35.56
CA VAL A 284 13.28 11.48 35.80
C VAL A 284 13.79 12.23 37.03
N ASN A 285 14.22 11.50 38.06
CA ASN A 285 14.70 12.04 39.33
C ASN A 285 16.07 11.43 39.72
N PRO A 286 17.15 11.77 39.01
CA PRO A 286 18.46 11.14 39.18
C PRO A 286 19.06 11.37 40.58
N ASN A 287 18.63 12.43 41.27
CA ASN A 287 19.11 12.84 42.59
C ASN A 287 18.38 12.16 43.77
N ALA A 288 17.48 11.21 43.52
CA ALA A 288 16.78 10.52 44.60
C ALA A 288 17.75 9.69 45.45
N THR A 289 17.58 9.77 46.77
CA THR A 289 18.50 9.18 47.78
C THR A 289 18.55 7.66 47.75
N PHE A 290 17.46 7.01 47.35
CA PHE A 290 17.34 5.55 47.27
C PHE A 290 16.89 5.15 45.87
N ASP A 291 17.43 4.05 45.35
CA ASP A 291 17.11 3.56 44.00
C ASP A 291 15.64 3.15 43.85
N GLU A 292 14.99 2.71 44.94
CA GLU A 292 13.56 2.40 45.00
C GLU A 292 12.66 3.63 44.78
N LEU A 293 13.18 4.83 45.04
CA LEU A 293 12.48 6.09 44.80
C LEU A 293 12.81 6.68 43.44
N LYS A 294 13.76 6.10 42.70
CA LYS A 294 14.08 6.55 41.34
C LYS A 294 12.95 6.15 40.39
N GLN A 295 12.70 7.01 39.43
CA GLN A 295 11.75 6.83 38.35
C GLN A 295 12.49 6.96 37.03
N ILE A 296 12.13 6.13 36.07
CA ILE A 296 12.72 6.09 34.74
C ILE A 296 11.62 6.18 33.70
N GLU A 297 11.92 6.87 32.61
CA GLU A 297 11.03 6.90 31.46
C GLU A 297 11.02 5.54 30.75
N LEU A 298 9.83 5.08 30.42
CA LEU A 298 9.59 3.99 29.48
C LEU A 298 9.05 4.62 28.20
N VAL A 299 9.86 4.56 27.16
CA VAL A 299 9.60 5.25 25.90
C VAL A 299 9.19 4.23 24.84
N THR A 300 8.01 4.41 24.27
CA THR A 300 7.55 3.65 23.10
C THR A 300 8.07 4.33 21.83
N VAL A 301 9.01 3.67 21.15
CA VAL A 301 9.62 4.12 19.90
C VAL A 301 8.95 3.43 18.72
N LYS A 302 8.57 4.22 17.70
CA LYS A 302 8.02 3.75 16.44
C LYS A 302 8.96 4.11 15.29
N LYS A 303 9.28 3.12 14.45
CA LYS A 303 10.10 3.32 13.25
C LYS A 303 9.22 3.63 12.04
N LYS A 304 9.52 4.72 11.33
CA LYS A 304 8.89 5.07 10.04
C LYS A 304 9.94 4.98 8.94
N LEU A 305 9.64 4.25 7.86
CA LEU A 305 10.51 4.16 6.69
C LEU A 305 10.60 5.55 6.02
N VAL A 306 11.81 6.05 5.85
CA VAL A 306 12.08 7.38 5.26
C VAL A 306 12.57 7.26 3.83
N LYS A 307 13.52 6.34 3.61
CA LYS A 307 14.10 6.10 2.29
C LYS A 307 14.29 4.61 2.07
N SER A 308 14.12 4.20 0.82
CA SER A 308 14.40 2.84 0.37
C SER A 308 15.12 2.90 -0.96
N ASP A 309 16.42 2.57 -0.97
CA ASP A 309 17.24 2.58 -2.17
C ASP A 309 17.51 1.14 -2.65
N PRO A 310 17.00 0.72 -3.82
CA PRO A 310 17.31 -0.58 -4.39
C PRO A 310 18.80 -0.76 -4.65
N PHE A 311 19.33 -1.94 -4.33
CA PHE A 311 20.71 -2.30 -4.63
C PHE A 311 20.78 -3.71 -5.25
N ILE A 312 21.88 -4.00 -5.95
CA ILE A 312 22.13 -5.32 -6.51
C ILE A 312 23.12 -6.05 -5.59
N PRO A 313 22.68 -7.12 -4.90
CA PRO A 313 23.57 -7.91 -4.05
C PRO A 313 24.82 -8.35 -4.81
N TYR A 314 25.97 -8.37 -4.13
CA TYR A 314 27.29 -8.74 -4.67
C TYR A 314 27.89 -7.82 -5.74
N TYR A 315 27.13 -6.89 -6.33
CA TYR A 315 27.64 -5.97 -7.36
C TYR A 315 27.78 -4.52 -6.85
N SER A 316 26.79 -3.99 -6.14
CA SER A 316 26.76 -2.57 -5.74
C SER A 316 27.23 -2.29 -4.30
N LYS A 317 27.28 -3.30 -3.43
CA LYS A 317 27.83 -3.21 -2.07
C LYS A 317 28.53 -4.52 -1.73
N GLU A 318 29.87 -4.52 -1.63
CA GLU A 318 30.63 -5.66 -1.12
C GLU A 318 30.24 -5.88 0.36
N GLY A 319 29.62 -7.03 0.66
CA GLY A 319 29.21 -7.42 2.02
C GLY A 319 27.75 -7.15 2.41
N ALA A 320 26.96 -6.43 1.60
CA ALA A 320 25.54 -6.21 1.90
C ALA A 320 24.68 -7.38 1.38
N GLY A 321 24.07 -8.12 2.30
CA GLY A 321 22.97 -9.06 2.00
C GLY A 321 23.33 -10.54 1.88
N THR A 322 24.54 -10.99 2.26
CA THR A 322 24.92 -12.42 2.16
C THR A 322 24.02 -13.34 2.99
N GLU A 323 23.55 -12.88 4.17
CA GLU A 323 22.73 -13.72 5.06
C GLU A 323 21.25 -13.80 4.63
N HIS A 324 20.72 -12.79 3.94
CA HIS A 324 19.30 -12.73 3.55
C HIS A 324 19.06 -12.80 2.04
N PHE A 325 20.11 -12.91 1.22
CA PHE A 325 20.01 -13.12 -0.22
C PHE A 325 19.17 -14.35 -0.57
N GLY A 326 19.37 -15.45 0.14
CA GLY A 326 18.57 -16.67 -0.07
C GLY A 326 17.08 -16.44 0.14
N HIS A 327 16.70 -15.65 1.16
CA HIS A 327 15.30 -15.35 1.47
C HIS A 327 14.62 -14.57 0.35
N GLY A 328 15.30 -13.58 -0.24
CA GLY A 328 14.75 -12.83 -1.37
C GLY A 328 14.49 -13.70 -2.60
N LEU A 329 15.45 -14.57 -2.95
CA LEU A 329 15.29 -15.54 -4.04
C LEU A 329 14.15 -16.53 -3.77
N ILE A 330 14.08 -17.09 -2.56
CA ILE A 330 13.03 -18.03 -2.16
C ILE A 330 11.66 -17.35 -2.26
N GLY A 331 11.53 -16.13 -1.74
CA GLY A 331 10.31 -15.32 -1.86
C GLY A 331 9.89 -15.17 -3.31
N MET A 332 10.80 -14.75 -4.18
CA MET A 332 10.52 -14.59 -5.62
C MET A 332 10.05 -15.90 -6.28
N LEU A 333 10.67 -17.03 -5.95
CA LEU A 333 10.27 -18.34 -6.47
C LEU A 333 8.89 -18.75 -5.98
N ILE A 334 8.59 -18.59 -4.68
CA ILE A 334 7.27 -18.88 -4.12
C ILE A 334 6.20 -18.04 -4.82
N GLY A 335 6.44 -16.74 -4.97
CA GLY A 335 5.52 -15.83 -5.64
C GLY A 335 5.26 -16.25 -7.09
N LEU A 336 6.31 -16.56 -7.84
CA LEU A 336 6.20 -17.02 -9.22
C LEU A 336 5.38 -18.32 -9.33
N VAL A 337 5.68 -19.31 -8.47
CA VAL A 337 4.96 -20.60 -8.43
C VAL A 337 3.49 -20.41 -8.10
N MET A 338 3.16 -19.51 -7.16
CA MET A 338 1.77 -19.20 -6.82
C MET A 338 0.98 -18.69 -8.02
N VAL A 339 1.53 -17.76 -8.81
CA VAL A 339 0.81 -17.24 -9.99
C VAL A 339 0.69 -18.29 -11.08
N ILE A 340 1.74 -19.06 -11.33
CA ILE A 340 1.68 -20.15 -12.31
C ILE A 340 0.64 -21.20 -11.89
N GLY A 341 0.56 -21.53 -10.61
CA GLY A 341 -0.46 -22.41 -10.06
C GLY A 341 -1.88 -21.85 -10.25
N LEU A 342 -2.07 -20.55 -10.04
CA LEU A 342 -3.36 -19.89 -10.29
C LEU A 342 -3.73 -19.90 -11.79
N ASP A 343 -2.79 -19.66 -12.69
CA ASP A 343 -3.02 -19.73 -14.14
C ASP A 343 -3.38 -21.16 -14.58
N PHE A 344 -2.72 -22.17 -14.03
CA PHE A 344 -3.04 -23.57 -14.29
C PHE A 344 -4.47 -23.92 -13.85
N LEU A 345 -4.85 -23.55 -12.63
CA LEU A 345 -6.21 -23.74 -12.10
C LEU A 345 -7.26 -23.02 -12.93
N ARG A 346 -6.93 -21.84 -13.47
CA ARG A 346 -7.84 -21.06 -14.31
C ARG A 346 -8.14 -21.73 -15.65
N LYS A 347 -7.20 -22.47 -16.23
CA LYS A 347 -7.40 -23.20 -17.50
C LYS A 347 -8.27 -24.45 -17.34
N TRP A 348 -8.50 -24.90 -16.10
CA TRP A 348 -9.31 -26.09 -15.78
C TRP A 348 -10.78 -25.77 -15.50
N ASN A 349 -11.14 -24.50 -15.33
CA ASN A 349 -12.53 -23.99 -15.27
C ASN A 349 -12.88 -23.29 -16.57
#